data_AF-A0A7J9BKE2-F1
#
_entry.id   AF-A0A7J9BKE2-F1
#
_cell.length_a   1.000
_cell.length_b   1.000
_cell.length_c   1.000
_cell.angle_alpha   90.00
_cell.angle_beta   90.00
_cell.angle_gamma   90.00
#
_symmetry.space_group_name_H-M   'P 1'
#
loop_
_entity.id
_entity.type
_entity.pdbx_description
1 polymer ?
#
loop_
_entity_poly.entity_id
_entity_poly.type
_entity_poly.pdbx_seq_one_letter_code
_entity_poly.pdbx_strand_id
1 'polypeptide(L)'
;MTINWKDLVRPSLANCTSLELLNLGNNKLTEEFPRWLASIPSLQVFILRFNRFYGSLPHSIASSSFSTLRIIDLSGNKFMGTLFTKLLQTLGPMIDKPK
;
A
#
# COMPACT_ATOMS: atom_id res chain seq x y z
N MET A 1 3.05 1.83 -22.28
CA MET A 1 1.63 1.58 -22.06
C MET A 1 1.33 1.87 -20.59
N THR A 2 0.54 2.90 -20.30
CA THR A 2 0.16 3.22 -18.91
C THR A 2 -1.09 2.43 -18.60
N ILE A 3 -0.99 1.36 -17.80
CA ILE A 3 -2.16 0.65 -17.30
C ILE A 3 -2.86 1.59 -16.32
N ASN A 4 -4.12 1.93 -16.59
CA ASN A 4 -4.96 2.63 -15.62
C ASN A 4 -5.32 1.63 -14.49
N TRP A 5 -4.45 1.60 -13.48
CA TRP A 5 -4.49 0.68 -12.37
C TRP A 5 -5.76 0.82 -11.51
N LYS A 6 -6.36 2.01 -11.48
CA LYS A 6 -7.54 2.28 -10.66
C LYS A 6 -8.80 1.65 -11.24
N ASP A 7 -9.04 1.84 -12.52
CA ASP A 7 -10.35 1.52 -13.11
C ASP A 7 -10.43 0.08 -13.60
N LEU A 8 -9.30 -0.49 -14.06
CA LEU A 8 -9.28 -1.84 -14.61
C LEU A 8 -9.12 -2.93 -13.54
N VAL A 9 -8.41 -2.61 -12.46
CA VAL A 9 -7.99 -3.63 -11.48
C VAL A 9 -8.90 -3.69 -10.26
N ARG A 10 -9.51 -2.56 -9.86
CA ARG A 10 -10.44 -2.50 -8.73
C ARG A 10 -11.54 -3.56 -8.78
N PRO A 11 -12.33 -3.69 -9.87
CA PRO A 11 -13.49 -4.59 -9.85
C PRO A 11 -13.08 -6.05 -9.68
N SER A 12 -11.95 -6.42 -10.28
CA SER A 12 -11.45 -7.80 -10.27
C SER A 12 -10.83 -8.16 -8.92
N LEU A 13 -9.99 -7.27 -8.35
CA LEU A 13 -9.30 -7.56 -7.09
C LEU A 13 -10.15 -7.32 -5.84
N ALA A 14 -11.14 -6.42 -5.88
CA ALA A 14 -12.02 -6.20 -4.72
C ALA A 14 -12.83 -7.46 -4.35
N ASN A 15 -13.10 -8.34 -5.33
CA ASN A 15 -13.79 -9.61 -5.11
C ASN A 15 -12.84 -10.78 -4.80
N CYS A 16 -11.51 -10.57 -4.84
CA CYS A 16 -10.53 -11.59 -4.49
C CYS A 16 -10.40 -11.70 -2.96
N THR A 17 -11.42 -12.21 -2.30
CA THR A 17 -11.49 -12.29 -0.83
C THR A 17 -10.39 -13.14 -0.21
N SER A 18 -9.81 -14.10 -0.95
CA SER A 18 -8.68 -14.95 -0.53
C SER A 18 -7.30 -14.41 -0.93
N LEU A 19 -7.21 -13.19 -1.47
CA LEU A 19 -5.91 -12.62 -1.85
C LEU A 19 -5.11 -12.23 -0.60
N GLU A 20 -4.01 -12.92 -0.36
CA GLU A 20 -3.13 -12.66 0.80
C GLU A 20 -1.93 -11.79 0.46
N LEU A 21 -1.42 -11.88 -0.77
CA LEU A 21 -0.23 -11.17 -1.22
C LEU A 21 -0.50 -10.48 -2.55
N LEU A 22 -0.24 -9.17 -2.59
CA LEU A 22 -0.25 -8.37 -3.81
C LEU A 22 1.09 -7.65 -3.96
N ASN A 23 1.82 -7.99 -5.02
CA ASN A 23 3.09 -7.34 -5.33
C ASN A 23 3.04 -6.65 -6.69
N LEU A 24 3.23 -5.33 -6.67
CA LEU A 24 3.24 -4.45 -7.84
C LEU A 24 4.54 -3.65 -7.90
N GLY A 25 5.55 -4.04 -7.15
CA GLY A 25 6.81 -3.32 -7.08
C GLY A 25 7.55 -3.29 -8.42
N ASN A 26 8.43 -2.30 -8.58
CA ASN A 26 9.27 -2.11 -9.77
C ASN A 26 8.47 -1.91 -11.06
N ASN A 27 7.41 -1.12 -10.99
CA ASN A 27 6.61 -0.74 -12.13
C ASN A 27 6.70 0.77 -12.39
N LYS A 28 5.97 1.25 -13.40
CA LYS A 28 5.88 2.68 -13.75
C LYS A 28 4.52 3.27 -13.40
N LEU A 29 3.84 2.73 -12.38
CA LEU A 29 2.51 3.18 -11.98
C LEU A 29 2.57 4.59 -11.37
N THR A 30 1.71 5.49 -11.83
CA THR A 30 1.70 6.93 -11.51
C THR A 30 0.36 7.36 -10.95
N GLU A 31 -0.09 6.74 -9.85
CA GLU A 31 -1.43 6.95 -9.29
C GLU A 31 -1.38 7.36 -7.81
N GLU A 32 -2.53 7.67 -7.22
CA GLU A 32 -2.65 7.78 -5.76
C GLU A 32 -2.74 6.40 -5.08
N PHE A 33 -2.56 6.39 -3.75
CA PHE A 33 -2.66 5.16 -2.96
C PHE A 33 -4.02 4.44 -3.17
N PRO A 34 -4.03 3.15 -3.51
CA PRO A 34 -5.26 2.38 -3.77
C PRO A 34 -6.02 2.02 -2.48
N ARG A 35 -6.79 2.98 -1.94
CA ARG A 35 -7.63 2.84 -0.71
C ARG A 35 -8.54 1.62 -0.69
N TRP A 36 -9.05 1.23 -1.85
CA TRP A 36 -9.97 0.11 -2.02
C TRP A 36 -9.34 -1.24 -1.67
N LEU A 37 -8.01 -1.39 -1.66
CA LEU A 37 -7.37 -2.63 -1.21
C LEU A 37 -7.64 -2.93 0.27
N ALA A 38 -8.04 -1.93 1.05
CA ALA A 38 -8.50 -2.13 2.42
C ALA A 38 -9.76 -3.00 2.50
N SER A 39 -10.55 -3.11 1.42
CA SER A 39 -11.73 -3.96 1.41
C SER A 39 -11.41 -5.44 1.19
N ILE A 40 -10.15 -5.81 0.94
CA ILE A 40 -9.75 -7.20 0.74
C ILE A 40 -9.43 -7.82 2.11
N PRO A 41 -10.29 -8.69 2.65
CA PRO A 41 -10.21 -9.09 4.05
C PRO A 41 -9.00 -9.96 4.36
N SER A 42 -8.46 -10.70 3.39
CA SER A 42 -7.34 -11.62 3.62
C SER A 42 -5.97 -11.00 3.30
N LEU A 43 -5.90 -9.73 2.87
CA LEU A 43 -4.66 -9.15 2.38
C LEU A 43 -3.66 -8.91 3.52
N GLN A 44 -2.57 -9.67 3.51
CA GLN A 44 -1.53 -9.64 4.54
C GLN A 44 -0.27 -8.90 4.08
N VAL A 45 0.08 -9.01 2.79
CA VAL A 45 1.31 -8.44 2.23
C VAL A 45 0.98 -7.59 1.02
N PHE A 46 1.38 -6.32 1.06
CA PHE A 46 1.17 -5.39 -0.04
C PHE A 46 2.44 -4.61 -0.41
N ILE A 47 2.95 -4.83 -1.63
CA ILE A 47 4.22 -4.25 -2.10
C ILE A 47 3.95 -3.31 -3.28
N LEU A 48 4.26 -2.02 -3.12
CA LEU A 48 4.20 -0.97 -4.14
C LEU A 48 5.58 -0.37 -4.48
N ARG A 49 6.66 -0.91 -3.93
CA ARG A 49 7.99 -0.31 -3.99
C ARG A 49 8.44 0.07 -5.40
N PHE A 50 9.26 1.10 -5.53
CA PHE A 50 9.85 1.53 -6.81
C PHE A 50 8.81 1.72 -7.92
N ASN A 51 7.84 2.60 -7.64
CA ASN A 51 6.85 3.09 -8.59
C ASN A 51 6.87 4.63 -8.56
N ARG A 52 5.80 5.27 -9.06
CA ARG A 52 5.65 6.73 -9.07
C ARG A 52 4.34 7.14 -8.39
N PHE A 53 3.86 6.36 -7.41
CA PHE A 53 2.66 6.73 -6.65
C PHE A 53 2.89 8.03 -5.87
N TYR A 54 1.85 8.84 -5.74
CA TYR A 54 1.93 10.17 -5.12
C TYR A 54 0.73 10.48 -4.23
N GLY A 55 0.72 11.68 -3.67
CA GLY A 55 -0.34 12.16 -2.79
C GLY A 55 -0.16 11.70 -1.35
N SER A 56 -1.18 11.94 -0.53
CA SER A 56 -1.17 11.58 0.88
C SER A 56 -1.59 10.14 1.11
N LEU A 57 -0.88 9.49 2.04
CA LEU A 57 -1.35 8.22 2.58
C LEU A 57 -2.63 8.49 3.38
N PRO A 58 -3.72 7.76 3.10
CA PRO A 58 -4.97 7.94 3.81
C PRO A 58 -4.86 7.40 5.23
N HIS A 59 -5.50 8.07 6.19
CA HIS A 59 -5.58 7.63 7.58
C HIS A 59 -6.06 6.19 7.73
N SER A 60 -6.81 5.69 6.73
CA SER A 60 -7.26 4.30 6.65
C SER A 60 -6.13 3.27 6.62
N ILE A 61 -4.90 3.60 6.18
CA ILE A 61 -3.74 2.69 6.31
C ILE A 61 -3.39 2.45 7.77
N ALA A 62 -3.56 3.48 8.60
CA ALA A 62 -3.32 3.42 10.03
C ALA A 62 -4.58 3.07 10.84
N SER A 63 -5.73 2.83 10.17
CA SER A 63 -6.99 2.48 10.82
C SER A 63 -7.32 1.00 10.64
N SER A 64 -8.33 0.54 11.38
CA SER A 64 -8.90 -0.81 11.35
C SER A 64 -9.34 -1.33 9.97
N SER A 65 -9.30 -0.49 8.93
CA SER A 65 -9.68 -0.89 7.55
C SER A 65 -8.71 -1.88 6.93
N PHE A 66 -7.42 -1.92 7.32
CA PHE A 66 -6.46 -2.96 6.90
C PHE A 66 -6.20 -3.96 8.04
N SER A 67 -7.25 -4.60 8.56
CA SER A 67 -7.19 -5.41 9.78
C SER A 67 -6.22 -6.61 9.72
N THR A 68 -6.02 -7.18 8.53
CA THR A 68 -5.14 -8.34 8.32
C THR A 68 -3.77 -7.98 7.75
N LEU A 69 -3.57 -6.73 7.31
CA LEU A 69 -2.30 -6.32 6.72
C LEU A 69 -1.18 -6.39 7.76
N ARG A 70 -0.08 -7.03 7.39
CA ARG A 70 1.12 -7.23 8.24
C ARG A 70 2.33 -6.55 7.65
N ILE A 71 2.46 -6.58 6.32
CA ILE A 71 3.62 -6.06 5.61
C ILE A 71 3.14 -5.11 4.52
N ILE A 72 3.67 -3.89 4.56
CA ILE A 72 3.46 -2.91 3.50
C ILE A 72 4.79 -2.28 3.11
N ASP A 73 5.13 -2.33 1.82
CA ASP A 73 6.34 -1.68 1.29
C ASP A 73 5.95 -0.63 0.26
N LEU A 74 6.11 0.63 0.65
CA LEU A 74 5.79 1.81 -0.15
C LEU A 74 7.06 2.53 -0.63
N SER A 75 8.25 1.97 -0.38
CA SER A 75 9.53 2.63 -0.63
C SER A 75 9.73 3.01 -2.10
N GLY A 76 10.53 4.04 -2.38
CA GLY A 76 10.81 4.46 -3.75
C GLY A 76 9.57 4.95 -4.53
N ASN A 77 8.60 5.54 -3.84
CA ASN A 77 7.47 6.27 -4.42
C ASN A 77 7.56 7.77 -4.06
N LYS A 78 6.59 8.57 -4.50
CA LYS A 78 6.49 10.03 -4.29
C LYS A 78 5.37 10.41 -3.32
N PHE A 79 5.06 9.55 -2.34
CA PHE A 79 4.07 9.85 -1.31
C PHE A 79 4.53 11.03 -0.43
N MET A 80 3.58 11.86 0.02
CA MET A 80 3.85 13.06 0.84
C MET A 80 2.81 13.19 1.97
N GLY A 81 3.04 14.06 2.96
CA GLY A 81 2.05 14.43 3.98
C GLY A 81 2.25 13.79 5.37
N THR A 82 1.48 14.29 6.35
CA THR A 82 1.67 14.06 7.80
C THR A 82 1.49 12.61 8.26
N LEU A 83 0.63 11.83 7.61
CA LEU A 83 0.46 10.42 7.95
C LEU A 83 1.68 9.58 7.57
N PHE A 84 2.34 9.89 6.45
CA PHE A 84 3.60 9.25 6.07
C PHE A 84 4.67 9.51 7.16
N THR A 85 4.71 10.74 7.69
CA THR A 85 5.57 11.09 8.81
C THR A 85 5.25 10.28 10.07
N LYS A 86 3.96 10.10 10.42
CA LYS A 86 3.54 9.27 11.57
C LYS A 86 3.82 7.77 11.38
N LEU A 87 3.61 7.23 10.18
CA LEU A 87 3.91 5.82 9.87
C LEU A 87 5.42 5.56 9.97
N LEU A 88 6.26 6.44 9.44
CA LEU A 88 7.72 6.34 9.59
C LEU A 88 8.18 6.43 11.05
N GLN A 89 7.58 7.33 11.85
CA GLN A 89 7.86 7.42 13.29
C GLN A 89 7.43 6.15 14.05
N THR A 90 6.34 5.51 13.64
CA THR A 90 5.82 4.29 14.27
C THR A 90 6.63 3.04 13.87
N LEU A 91 7.22 3.02 12.66
CA LEU A 91 8.05 1.93 12.15
C LEU A 91 9.54 2.05 12.50
N GLY A 92 10.02 3.25 12.84
CA GLY A 92 11.40 3.49 13.33
C GLY A 92 11.89 2.49 14.40
N PRO A 93 11.12 2.18 15.46
CA PRO A 93 11.53 1.19 16.46
C PRO A 93 11.53 -0.28 15.99
N MET A 94 11.01 -0.59 14.79
CA MET A 94 11.08 -1.94 14.20
C MET A 94 12.28 -2.13 13.25
N ILE A 95 12.97 -1.05 12.87
CA ILE A 95 14.12 -1.09 11.96
C ILE A 95 15.45 -1.23 12.73
N ASP A 96 15.51 -0.84 14.01
CA ASP A 96 16.72 -0.88 14.85
C ASP A 96 16.76 -2.06 15.85
N LYS A 97 16.54 -3.28 15.37
CA LYS A 97 17.08 -4.46 16.08
C LYS A 97 17.99 -5.26 15.15
N PRO A 98 19.27 -4.88 15.02
CA PRO A 98 20.27 -5.84 14.59
C PRO A 98 20.26 -7.00 15.58
N LYS A 99 20.26 -8.23 15.06
CA LYS A 99 20.78 -9.36 15.83
C LYS A 99 22.27 -9.15 16.09
#